data_AF-A0A8H6PD10-F1
#
_entry.id   AF-A0A8H6PD10-F1
#
_cell.length_a   1.000
_cell.length_b   1.000
_cell.length_c   1.000
_cell.angle_alpha   90.00
_cell.angle_beta   90.00
_cell.angle_gamma   90.00
#
_symmetry.space_group_name_H-M   'P 1'
#
loop_
_entity.id
_entity.type
_entity.pdbx_description
1 polymer ?
#
loop_
_entity_poly.entity_id
_entity_poly.type
_entity_poly.pdbx_seq_one_letter_code
_entity_poly.pdbx_strand_id
1 'polypeptide(L)'
;MHFTTLLLTIFPAALMASPLEARSGIEINLYSGDMCDGQVDTVTLAGSGAYRCVAVTNKRSIQKPTMNNCAVRTWSGSNCEGSSWELANDNYVCHSILYASVSIQCE
;
A
#
# COMPACT_ATOMS: atom_id res chain seq x y z
N MET A 1 49.32 16.49 -49.33
CA MET A 1 49.34 15.86 -48.00
C MET A 1 48.19 16.49 -47.21
N HIS A 2 47.06 15.81 -47.09
CA HIS A 2 45.87 16.33 -46.41
C HIS A 2 45.78 15.75 -44.99
N PHE A 3 45.61 16.66 -44.03
CA PHE A 3 45.45 16.41 -42.61
C PHE A 3 44.01 15.92 -42.36
N THR A 4 43.84 14.69 -41.89
CA THR A 4 42.54 14.13 -41.54
C THR A 4 42.21 14.45 -40.09
N THR A 5 41.25 15.34 -39.87
CA THR A 5 40.82 15.81 -38.56
C THR A 5 40.00 14.75 -37.82
N LEU A 6 40.40 14.43 -36.58
CA LEU A 6 39.63 13.63 -35.62
C LEU A 6 38.28 14.30 -35.31
N LEU A 7 37.18 13.54 -35.37
CA LEU A 7 35.90 13.89 -34.77
C LEU A 7 35.56 12.84 -33.71
N LEU A 8 35.93 13.16 -32.46
CA LEU A 8 35.47 12.48 -31.25
C LEU A 8 33.98 12.80 -31.07
N THR A 9 33.11 11.87 -31.44
CA THR A 9 31.69 11.95 -31.14
C THR A 9 31.50 11.62 -29.66
N ILE A 10 31.29 12.66 -28.86
CA ILE A 10 30.89 12.56 -27.46
C ILE A 10 29.46 12.02 -27.45
N PHE A 11 29.30 10.75 -27.09
CA PHE A 11 27.99 10.17 -26.77
C PHE A 11 27.47 10.89 -25.51
N PRO A 12 26.28 11.51 -25.55
CA PRO A 12 25.64 11.94 -24.32
C PRO A 12 25.32 10.67 -23.54
N ALA A 13 25.94 10.50 -22.37
CA ALA A 13 25.45 9.56 -21.38
C ALA A 13 24.03 10.00 -21.03
N ALA A 14 23.03 9.33 -21.61
CA ALA A 14 21.67 9.45 -21.12
C ALA A 14 21.73 9.10 -19.64
N LEU A 15 21.52 10.09 -18.79
CA LEU A 15 21.21 9.88 -17.39
C LEU A 15 19.90 9.09 -17.40
N MET A 16 20.02 7.77 -17.43
CA MET A 16 18.95 6.88 -17.04
C MET A 16 18.69 7.26 -15.59
N ALA A 17 17.79 8.22 -15.37
CA ALA A 17 17.12 8.32 -14.09
C ALA A 17 16.51 6.93 -13.91
N SER A 18 17.15 6.09 -13.10
CA SER A 18 16.52 4.90 -12.56
C SER A 18 15.13 5.34 -12.14
N PRO A 19 14.05 4.62 -12.49
CA PRO A 19 12.77 4.89 -11.88
C PRO A 19 13.01 4.64 -10.40
N LEU A 20 13.29 5.74 -9.68
CA LEU A 20 13.39 5.81 -8.25
C LEU A 20 12.19 5.02 -7.77
N GLU A 21 12.47 3.86 -7.16
CA GLU A 21 11.55 2.78 -6.89
C GLU A 21 10.11 3.27 -6.89
N ALA A 22 9.24 2.68 -7.73
CA ALA A 22 7.82 2.68 -7.44
C ALA A 22 7.72 2.35 -5.95
N ARG A 23 7.49 3.36 -5.10
CA ARG A 23 7.56 3.20 -3.65
C ARG A 23 6.55 2.11 -3.40
N SER A 24 7.04 0.90 -3.10
CA SER A 24 6.24 -0.31 -3.09
C SER A 24 5.24 -0.13 -1.96
N GLY A 25 4.09 0.42 -2.33
CA GLY A 25 3.07 0.78 -1.40
C GLY A 25 2.41 -0.50 -0.95
N ILE A 26 2.10 -0.59 0.33
CA ILE A 26 1.23 -1.65 0.83
C ILE A 26 -0.17 -1.29 0.36
N GLU A 27 -0.75 -2.13 -0.47
CA GLU A 27 -2.13 -2.01 -0.93
C GLU A 27 -3.05 -2.87 -0.07
N ILE A 28 -4.13 -2.27 0.42
CA ILE A 28 -5.14 -2.93 1.24
C ILE A 28 -6.48 -2.69 0.61
N ASN A 29 -7.21 -3.76 0.36
CA ASN A 29 -8.47 -3.72 -0.36
C ASN A 29 -9.64 -3.87 0.62
N LEU A 30 -10.61 -2.98 0.50
CA LEU A 30 -11.83 -2.93 1.29
C LEU A 30 -13.02 -3.16 0.37
N TYR A 31 -13.86 -4.13 0.72
CA TYR A 31 -14.95 -4.59 -0.14
C TYR A 31 -16.30 -4.26 0.48
N SER A 32 -17.27 -3.89 -0.36
CA SER A 32 -18.64 -3.63 0.08
C SER A 32 -19.39 -4.90 0.51
N GLY A 33 -19.01 -6.06 -0.03
CA GLY A 33 -19.61 -7.36 0.26
C GLY A 33 -18.84 -8.17 1.29
N ASP A 34 -19.42 -9.30 1.70
CA ASP A 34 -18.72 -10.32 2.48
C ASP A 34 -17.75 -11.10 1.58
N MET A 35 -16.77 -11.77 2.17
CA MET A 35 -15.81 -12.63 1.44
C MET A 35 -15.13 -11.94 0.24
N CYS A 36 -14.89 -10.63 0.34
CA CYS A 36 -14.16 -9.83 -0.63
C CYS A 36 -14.88 -9.73 -1.98
N ASP A 37 -16.21 -9.69 -1.92
CA ASP A 37 -17.09 -9.47 -3.07
C ASP A 37 -17.55 -8.00 -3.19
N GLY A 38 -18.01 -7.64 -4.38
CA GLY A 38 -18.58 -6.33 -4.66
C GLY A 38 -17.55 -5.23 -4.93
N GLN A 39 -17.93 -3.99 -4.63
CA GLN A 39 -17.12 -2.81 -4.93
C GLN A 39 -15.89 -2.76 -4.02
N VAL A 40 -14.73 -2.57 -4.64
CA VAL A 40 -13.43 -2.49 -3.96
C VAL A 40 -12.95 -1.04 -3.86
N ASP A 41 -12.53 -0.65 -2.66
CA ASP A 41 -11.73 0.55 -2.42
C ASP A 41 -10.33 0.12 -2.00
N THR A 42 -9.30 0.72 -2.59
CA THR A 42 -7.91 0.42 -2.26
C THR A 42 -7.30 1.54 -1.44
N VAL A 43 -6.69 1.17 -0.33
CA VAL A 43 -5.88 2.05 0.52
C VAL A 43 -4.41 1.70 0.29
N THR A 44 -3.67 2.64 -0.27
CA THR A 44 -2.21 2.51 -0.43
C THR A 44 -1.48 3.21 0.71
N LEU A 45 -0.46 2.56 1.26
CA LEU A 45 0.43 3.07 2.29
C LEU A 45 1.87 3.04 1.84
N ALA A 46 2.58 4.15 2.00
CA ALA A 46 3.98 4.26 1.62
C ALA A 46 4.80 4.89 2.76
N GLY A 47 5.96 4.29 3.05
CA GLY A 47 6.93 4.79 4.04
C GLY A 47 7.02 3.94 5.32
N SER A 48 8.19 3.93 5.96
CA SER A 48 8.44 3.36 7.29
C SER A 48 7.86 4.24 8.40
N GLY A 49 7.42 3.66 9.52
CA GLY A 49 6.73 4.42 10.58
C GLY A 49 5.36 4.96 10.18
N ALA A 50 4.82 4.52 9.03
CA ALA A 50 3.57 5.03 8.50
C ALA A 50 2.40 4.55 9.37
N TYR A 51 1.61 5.52 9.84
CA TYR A 51 0.32 5.28 10.45
C TYR A 51 -0.78 5.86 9.57
N ARG A 52 -1.85 5.12 9.39
CA ARG A 52 -3.06 5.64 8.74
C ARG A 52 -4.29 5.03 9.36
N CYS A 53 -5.24 5.90 9.72
CA CYS A 53 -6.58 5.53 10.10
C CYS A 53 -7.53 5.81 8.93
N VAL A 54 -8.38 4.85 8.58
CA VAL A 54 -9.37 4.97 7.51
C VAL A 54 -10.73 4.55 8.05
N ALA A 55 -11.69 5.48 8.05
CA ALA A 55 -13.08 5.14 8.30
C ALA A 55 -13.61 4.26 7.16
N VAL A 56 -14.22 3.12 7.49
CA VAL A 56 -14.69 2.13 6.51
C VAL A 56 -16.21 2.14 6.48
N THR A 57 -16.77 3.17 5.85
CA THR A 57 -18.23 3.28 5.66
C THR A 57 -18.69 2.37 4.53
N ASN A 58 -19.69 1.53 4.78
CA ASN A 58 -20.24 0.57 3.82
C ASN A 58 -19.25 -0.48 3.29
N LYS A 59 -18.27 -0.88 4.11
CA LYS A 59 -17.37 -1.99 3.81
C LYS A 59 -17.63 -3.14 4.78
N ARG A 60 -17.59 -4.37 4.26
CA ARG A 60 -17.94 -5.59 4.98
C ARG A 60 -16.82 -6.61 5.01
N SER A 61 -15.81 -6.47 4.16
CA SER A 61 -14.62 -7.31 4.22
C SER A 61 -13.36 -6.59 3.75
N ILE A 62 -12.21 -7.14 4.13
CA ILE A 62 -10.88 -6.59 3.90
C ILE A 62 -9.93 -7.70 3.46
N GLN A 63 -9.01 -7.34 2.57
CA GLN A 63 -7.91 -8.19 2.11
C GLN A 63 -6.62 -7.38 2.09
N LYS A 64 -5.52 -7.99 2.52
CA LYS A 64 -4.20 -7.37 2.55
C LYS A 64 -3.10 -8.38 2.21
N PRO A 65 -1.94 -7.95 1.67
CA PRO A 65 -0.77 -8.81 1.56
C PRO A 65 -0.22 -9.16 2.95
N THR A 66 0.64 -10.17 3.01
CA THR A 66 1.51 -10.34 4.18
C THR A 66 2.43 -9.13 4.33
N MET A 67 2.46 -8.54 5.52
CA MET A 67 3.33 -7.40 5.82
C MET A 67 4.19 -7.72 7.03
N ASN A 68 5.51 -7.78 6.81
CA ASN A 68 6.45 -7.89 7.91
C ASN A 68 6.66 -6.47 8.45
N ASN A 69 6.40 -6.26 9.74
CA ASN A 69 6.48 -4.97 10.46
C ASN A 69 5.29 -4.03 10.28
N CYS A 70 4.13 -4.50 9.81
CA CYS A 70 2.90 -3.70 9.85
C CYS A 70 1.76 -4.47 10.52
N ALA A 71 1.05 -3.80 11.42
CA ALA A 71 -0.18 -4.27 12.03
C ALA A 71 -1.38 -3.59 11.37
N VAL A 72 -2.42 -4.37 11.04
CA VAL A 72 -3.71 -3.86 10.58
C VAL A 72 -4.74 -4.19 11.63
N ARG A 73 -5.38 -3.16 12.19
CA ARG A 73 -6.39 -3.30 13.23
C ARG A 73 -7.70 -2.72 12.76
N THR A 74 -8.77 -3.43 13.06
CA THR A 74 -10.15 -2.93 12.91
C THR A 74 -10.61 -2.34 14.24
N TRP A 75 -11.45 -1.31 14.19
CA TRP A 75 -11.87 -0.53 15.36
C TRP A 75 -13.37 -0.27 15.39
N SER A 76 -13.98 -0.41 16.57
CA SER A 76 -15.42 -0.14 16.76
C SER A 76 -15.80 1.32 16.50
N GLY A 77 -14.90 2.27 16.75
CA GLY A 77 -15.09 3.69 16.44
C GLY A 77 -14.65 4.05 15.01
N SER A 78 -15.12 5.19 14.50
CA SER A 78 -14.81 5.67 13.14
C SER A 78 -13.45 6.38 13.04
N ASN A 79 -12.81 6.68 14.17
CA ASN A 79 -11.52 7.38 14.25
C ASN A 79 -10.42 6.53 14.89
N CYS A 80 -10.42 5.22 14.62
CA CYS A 80 -9.49 4.24 15.18
C CYS A 80 -9.41 4.26 16.71
N GLU A 81 -10.59 4.29 17.33
CA GLU A 81 -10.79 4.35 18.77
C GLU A 81 -11.74 3.24 19.25
N GLY A 82 -11.74 3.01 20.56
CA GLY A 82 -12.56 1.98 21.19
C GLY A 82 -11.94 0.58 21.11
N SER A 83 -12.80 -0.44 21.04
CA SER A 83 -12.37 -1.84 20.95
C SER A 83 -11.76 -2.13 19.60
N SER A 84 -10.65 -2.88 19.59
CA SER A 84 -9.97 -3.27 18.35
C SER A 84 -9.70 -4.76 18.26
N TRP A 85 -9.53 -5.20 17.02
CA TRP A 85 -9.07 -6.53 16.67
C TRP A 85 -7.99 -6.45 15.60
N GLU A 86 -6.87 -7.13 15.83
CA GLU A 86 -5.78 -7.22 14.86
C GLU A 86 -6.03 -8.33 13.85
N LEU A 87 -5.89 -8.01 12.57
CA LEU A 87 -6.01 -9.00 11.51
C LEU A 87 -4.79 -9.92 11.50
N ALA A 88 -5.05 -11.21 11.29
CA ALA A 88 -4.00 -12.18 11.08
C ALA A 88 -3.06 -11.74 9.94
N ASN A 89 -1.79 -12.15 10.02
CA ASN A 89 -0.83 -11.85 8.96
C ASN A 89 -0.80 -12.94 7.89
N ASP A 90 -1.96 -13.17 7.30
CA ASP A 90 -2.19 -14.14 6.25
C ASP A 90 -2.25 -13.45 4.87
N ASN A 91 -1.64 -14.11 3.87
CA ASN A 91 -1.42 -13.49 2.56
C ASN A 91 -2.71 -13.47 1.75
N TYR A 92 -3.30 -12.29 1.56
CA TYR A 92 -4.52 -12.07 0.78
C TYR A 92 -5.70 -12.95 1.22
N VAL A 93 -5.77 -13.32 2.50
CA VAL A 93 -6.97 -13.95 3.05
C VAL A 93 -8.01 -12.87 3.31
N CYS A 94 -9.25 -13.20 2.98
CA CYS A 94 -10.36 -12.29 3.18
C CYS A 94 -10.89 -12.38 4.62
N HIS A 95 -11.04 -11.22 5.27
CA HIS A 95 -11.59 -11.12 6.62
C HIS A 95 -12.83 -10.24 6.62
N SER A 96 -13.83 -10.61 7.42
CA SER A 96 -15.00 -9.73 7.63
C SER A 96 -14.60 -8.52 8.47
N ILE A 97 -15.09 -7.35 8.05
CA ILE A 97 -15.00 -6.11 8.83
C ILE A 97 -16.29 -5.98 9.62
N LEU A 98 -16.20 -6.06 10.95
CA LEU A 98 -17.35 -5.88 11.86
C LEU A 98 -17.39 -4.46 12.47
N TYR A 99 -16.61 -3.53 11.92
CA TYR A 99 -16.07 -2.38 12.62
C TYR A 99 -16.12 -1.10 11.76
N ALA A 100 -16.02 0.08 12.38
CA ALA A 100 -16.25 1.37 11.72
C ALA A 100 -14.98 2.01 11.11
N SER A 101 -13.78 1.58 11.52
CA SER A 101 -12.53 2.02 10.90
C SER A 101 -11.43 0.96 10.93
N VAL A 102 -10.40 1.17 10.12
CA VAL A 102 -9.19 0.34 10.03
C VAL A 102 -7.98 1.23 10.23
N SER A 103 -7.08 0.86 11.14
CA SER A 103 -5.75 1.46 11.24
C SER A 103 -4.70 0.54 10.66
N ILE A 104 -3.71 1.12 10.01
CA ILE A 104 -2.48 0.43 9.65
C ILE A 104 -1.33 1.15 10.29
N GLN A 105 -0.47 0.40 10.95
CA GLN A 105 0.69 0.92 11.65
C GLN A 105 1.90 0.08 11.28
N CYS A 106 2.86 0.69 10.62
CA CYS A 106 4.13 0.08 10.28
C CYS A 106 5.24 0.59 11.20
N GLU A 107 6.15 -0.29 11.61
CA GLU A 107 7.36 0.04 12.38
C GLU A 107 8.58 0.24 11.49
#